data_AF-A0A3D4P3S5-F1
#
_entry.id   AF-A0A3D4P3S5-F1
#
_cell.length_a   1.000
_cell.length_b   1.000
_cell.length_c   1.000
_cell.angle_alpha   90.00
_cell.angle_beta   90.00
_cell.angle_gamma   90.00
#
_symmetry.space_group_name_H-M   'P 1'
#
loop_
_entity.id
_entity.type
_entity.pdbx_description
1 polymer ?
#
loop_
_entity_poly.entity_id
_entity_poly.type
_entity_poly.pdbx_seq_one_letter_code
_entity_poly.pdbx_strand_id
1 'polypeptide(L)'
;HNSLFVGPADRKAINEGRADYVPIFLHQIPLLFYSGQMPLDVAVLHVSPPDEHGFMSLGVEVLASKAAAETAKLVIAQVNDRMPRVLGDS
;
A
#
# COMPACT_ATOMS: atom_id res chain seq x y z
N HIS A 1 15.59 1.34 1.75
CA HIS A 1 14.18 0.90 1.84
C HIS A 1 13.67 1.36 3.19
N ASN A 2 12.52 2.03 3.24
CA ASN A 2 11.93 2.54 4.47
C ASN A 2 10.78 1.61 4.87
N SER A 3 10.96 0.83 5.93
CA SER A 3 9.95 -0.08 6.44
C SER A 3 9.10 0.65 7.50
N LEU A 4 7.79 0.72 7.27
CA LEU A 4 6.80 1.22 8.24
C LEU A 4 6.32 0.11 9.19
N PHE A 5 6.66 -1.15 8.91
CA PHE A 5 6.39 -2.31 9.75
C PHE A 5 7.39 -3.44 9.43
N VAL A 6 8.23 -3.82 10.39
CA VAL A 6 9.39 -4.68 10.14
C VAL A 6 9.03 -6.17 10.11
N GLY A 7 9.09 -6.77 8.93
CA GLY A 7 8.88 -8.20 8.70
C GLY A 7 10.18 -9.02 8.58
N PRO A 8 10.10 -10.36 8.46
CA PRO A 8 11.27 -11.22 8.22
C PRO A 8 12.11 -10.82 7.00
N ALA A 9 11.49 -10.27 5.96
CA ALA A 9 12.17 -9.79 4.76
C ALA A 9 13.08 -8.57 5.01
N ASP A 10 12.74 -7.74 6.00
CA ASP A 10 13.42 -6.46 6.25
C ASP A 10 14.51 -6.56 7.32
N ARG A 11 14.29 -7.40 8.35
CA ARG A 11 15.11 -7.46 9.57
C ARG A 11 16.62 -7.56 9.31
N LYS A 12 17.02 -8.42 8.36
CA LYS A 12 18.44 -8.57 8.01
C LYS A 12 19.02 -7.28 7.44
N ALA A 13 18.31 -6.63 6.51
CA ALA A 13 18.78 -5.41 5.89
C ALA A 13 18.85 -4.25 6.89
N ILE A 14 17.89 -4.15 7.82
CA ILE A 14 17.88 -3.14 8.88
C ILE A 14 19.06 -3.36 9.84
N ASN A 15 19.25 -4.59 10.34
CA ASN A 15 20.34 -4.90 11.26
C ASN A 15 21.73 -4.70 10.64
N GLU A 16 21.85 -4.82 9.32
CA GLU A 16 23.08 -4.55 8.55
C GLU A 16 23.22 -3.07 8.15
N GLY A 17 22.28 -2.19 8.53
CA GLY A 17 22.31 -0.76 8.21
C GLY A 17 22.05 -0.42 6.74
N ARG A 18 21.45 -1.33 5.97
CA ARG A 18 21.13 -1.16 4.54
C ARG A 18 19.68 -0.70 4.28
N ALA A 19 18.86 -0.66 5.33
CA ALA A 19 17.47 -0.23 5.29
C ALA A 19 17.08 0.45 6.60
N ASP A 20 16.05 1.27 6.55
CA ASP A 20 15.57 2.08 7.66
C ASP A 20 14.25 1.54 8.20
N TYR A 21 14.09 1.58 9.52
CA TYR A 21 12.80 1.41 10.17
C TYR A 21 12.26 2.78 10.59
N VAL A 22 11.05 3.11 10.13
CA VAL A 22 10.37 4.35 10.48
C VAL A 22 9.25 4.02 11.48
N PRO A 23 9.42 4.31 12.77
CA PRO A 23 8.41 4.02 13.78
C PRO A 23 7.19 4.92 13.60
N ILE A 24 6.03 4.32 13.38
CA ILE A 24 4.75 5.03 13.21
C ILE A 24 3.59 4.15 13.70
N PHE A 25 2.51 4.76 14.18
CA PHE A 25 1.29 4.00 14.44
C PHE A 25 0.60 3.61 13.13
N LEU A 26 0.08 2.39 13.05
CA LEU A 26 -0.56 1.87 11.83
C LEU A 26 -1.63 2.81 11.27
N HIS A 27 -2.51 3.35 12.12
CA HIS A 27 -3.57 4.27 11.71
C HIS A 27 -3.07 5.63 11.17
N GLN A 28 -1.80 5.98 11.39
CA GLN A 28 -1.20 7.23 10.91
C GLN A 28 -0.52 7.08 9.56
N ILE A 29 -0.29 5.85 9.08
CA ILE A 29 0.34 5.61 7.76
C ILE A 29 -0.42 6.31 6.63
N PRO A 30 -1.76 6.24 6.53
CA PRO A 30 -2.50 6.97 5.50
C PRO A 30 -2.24 8.48 5.54
N LEU A 31 -2.23 9.07 6.74
CA LEU A 31 -1.98 10.50 6.92
C LEU A 31 -0.59 10.91 6.43
N LEU A 32 0.41 10.04 6.57
CA LEU A 32 1.76 10.28 6.08
C LEU A 32 1.79 10.47 4.55
N PHE A 33 0.97 9.71 3.82
CA PHE A 33 0.83 9.82 2.36
C PHE A 33 -0.03 11.03 1.97
N TYR A 34 -1.20 11.19 2.58
CA TYR A 34 -2.11 12.31 2.27
C TYR A 34 -1.50 13.68 2.58
N SER A 35 -0.69 13.79 3.63
CA SER A 35 -0.01 15.04 3.99
C SER A 35 1.22 15.35 3.12
N GLY A 36 1.68 14.38 2.31
CA GLY A 36 2.89 14.52 1.52
C GLY A 36 4.19 14.49 2.33
N GLN A 37 4.14 14.16 3.63
CA GLN A 37 5.34 13.95 4.46
C GLN A 37 6.18 12.77 3.96
N MET A 38 5.53 11.77 3.36
CA MET A 38 6.17 10.70 2.59
C MET A 38 5.53 10.66 1.19
N PRO A 39 6.04 11.45 0.23
CA PRO A 39 5.49 11.48 -1.11
C PRO A 39 5.76 10.16 -1.84
N LEU A 40 4.78 9.70 -2.62
CA LEU A 40 4.86 8.47 -3.38
C LEU A 40 4.95 8.77 -4.87
N ASP A 41 6.03 8.34 -5.52
CA ASP A 41 6.13 8.42 -6.98
C ASP A 41 5.32 7.31 -7.65
N VAL A 42 5.37 6.09 -7.10
CA VAL A 42 4.70 4.91 -7.65
C VAL A 42 4.07 4.08 -6.54
N ALA A 43 2.81 3.67 -6.72
CA ALA A 43 2.15 2.65 -5.92
C ALA A 43 1.94 1.38 -6.76
N VAL A 44 2.34 0.22 -6.24
CA VAL A 44 2.12 -1.09 -6.89
C VAL A 44 1.16 -1.88 -6.03
N LEU A 45 0.00 -2.22 -6.58
CA LEU A 45 -1.13 -2.76 -5.82
C LEU A 45 -1.71 -3.99 -6.53
N HIS A 46 -2.20 -4.96 -5.76
CA HIS A 46 -3.05 -6.01 -6.29
C HIS A 46 -4.52 -5.61 -6.15
N VAL A 47 -5.31 -5.87 -7.19
CA VAL A 47 -6.74 -5.56 -7.22
C VAL A 47 -7.54 -6.71 -7.81
N SER A 48 -8.84 -6.78 -7.51
CA SER A 48 -9.77 -7.69 -8.19
C SER A 48 -9.93 -7.32 -9.67
N PRO A 49 -10.45 -8.23 -10.51
CA PRO A 49 -10.95 -7.86 -11.83
C PRO A 49 -12.02 -6.77 -11.74
N PRO A 50 -12.15 -5.92 -12.78
CA PRO A 50 -13.21 -4.93 -12.85
C PRO A 50 -14.58 -5.61 -12.90
N ASP A 51 -15.59 -4.98 -12.29
CA ASP A 51 -16.98 -5.38 -12.45
C ASP A 51 -17.62 -4.79 -13.71
N GLU A 52 -18.92 -4.99 -13.88
CA GLU A 52 -19.70 -4.46 -15.01
C GLU A 52 -19.73 -2.93 -15.11
N HIS A 53 -19.33 -2.23 -14.05
CA HIS A 53 -19.24 -0.78 -13.99
C HIS A 53 -17.79 -0.27 -14.06
N GLY A 54 -16.81 -1.18 -14.19
CA GLY A 54 -15.40 -0.86 -14.27
C GLY A 54 -14.71 -0.63 -12.91
N PHE A 55 -15.40 -0.84 -11.78
CA PHE A 55 -14.77 -0.73 -10.46
C PHE A 55 -13.99 -1.99 -10.15
N MET A 56 -12.86 -1.83 -9.45
CA MET A 56 -12.06 -2.93 -8.88
C MET A 56 -12.06 -2.81 -7.36
N SER A 57 -11.69 -3.86 -6.64
CA SER A 57 -11.54 -3.85 -5.18
C SER A 57 -10.09 -4.10 -4.78
N LEU A 58 -9.60 -3.36 -3.79
CA LEU A 58 -8.32 -3.57 -3.11
C LEU A 58 -8.29 -4.87 -2.27
N GLY A 59 -9.46 -5.44 -1.99
CA GLY A 59 -9.60 -6.77 -1.38
C GLY A 59 -9.12 -6.85 0.06
N VAL A 60 -8.03 -7.58 0.30
CA VAL A 60 -7.61 -7.99 1.66
C VAL A 60 -6.91 -6.90 2.48
N GLU A 61 -6.50 -5.80 1.84
CA GLU A 61 -5.86 -4.66 2.51
C GLU A 61 -6.31 -3.36 1.85
N VAL A 62 -6.77 -2.41 2.66
CA VAL A 62 -7.35 -1.14 2.18
C VAL A 62 -6.65 0.06 2.80
N LEU A 63 -6.23 -0.02 4.06
CA LEU A 63 -5.76 1.13 4.84
C LEU A 63 -4.62 1.89 4.14
N ALA A 64 -3.49 1.22 3.92
CA ALA A 64 -2.32 1.85 3.30
C ALA A 64 -2.46 1.86 1.77
N SER A 65 -2.99 0.77 1.18
CA SER A 65 -3.13 0.65 -0.28
C SER A 65 -4.03 1.72 -0.88
N LYS A 66 -5.16 2.06 -0.22
CA LYS A 66 -6.06 3.11 -0.70
C LYS A 66 -5.37 4.47 -0.68
N ALA A 67 -4.77 4.83 0.46
CA ALA A 67 -4.06 6.10 0.57
C ALA A 67 -2.91 6.20 -0.43
N ALA A 68 -2.19 5.11 -0.68
CA ALA A 68 -1.16 5.05 -1.72
C ALA A 68 -1.73 5.22 -3.13
N ALA A 69 -2.86 4.57 -3.45
CA ALA A 69 -3.53 4.69 -4.74
C ALA A 69 -3.99 6.12 -5.03
N GLU A 70 -4.50 6.81 -4.02
CA GLU A 70 -5.05 8.17 -4.17
C GLU A 70 -3.97 9.27 -4.23
N THR A 71 -2.77 9.01 -3.71
CA THR A 71 -1.72 10.04 -3.55
C THR A 71 -0.49 9.82 -4.43
N ALA A 72 -0.25 8.60 -4.93
CA ALA A 72 0.90 8.33 -5.79
C ALA A 72 0.75 8.99 -7.17
N LYS A 73 1.87 9.45 -7.74
CA LYS A 73 1.88 10.03 -9.08
C LYS A 73 1.54 9.02 -10.17
N LEU A 74 1.91 7.76 -9.96
CA LEU A 74 1.62 6.63 -10.84
C LEU A 74 1.13 5.43 -10.02
N VAL A 75 0.04 4.81 -10.47
CA VAL A 75 -0.47 3.57 -9.88
C VAL A 75 -0.30 2.44 -10.90
N ILE A 76 0.36 1.37 -10.47
CA ILE A 76 0.48 0.11 -11.22
C ILE A 76 -0.42 -0.91 -10.54
N ALA A 77 -1.54 -1.22 -11.18
CA ALA A 77 -2.51 -2.19 -10.67
C ALA A 77 -2.28 -3.57 -11.31
N GLN A 78 -1.92 -4.56 -10.48
CA GLN A 78 -1.89 -5.96 -10.87
C GLN A 78 -3.28 -6.58 -10.66
N VAL A 79 -4.01 -6.79 -11.76
CA VAL A 79 -5.28 -7.50 -11.73
C VAL A 79 -5.02 -8.96 -11.37
N ASN A 80 -5.65 -9.40 -10.28
CA ASN A 80 -5.50 -10.74 -9.72
C ASN A 80 -6.89 -11.37 -9.57
N ASP A 81 -7.19 -12.39 -10.37
CA ASP A 81 -8.48 -13.11 -10.34
C ASP A 81 -8.76 -13.81 -9.00
N ARG A 82 -7.73 -13.94 -8.14
CA ARG A 82 -7.85 -14.50 -6.78
C ARG A 82 -8.01 -13.42 -5.71
N MET A 83 -7.93 -12.14 -6.05
CA MET A 83 -8.20 -11.06 -5.10
C MET A 83 -9.72 -10.99 -4.85
N PRO A 84 -10.19 -11.21 -3.61
CA PRO A 84 -11.61 -11.14 -3.31
C PRO A 84 -12.11 -9.70 -3.47
N ARG A 85 -13.33 -9.56 -3.99
CA ARG A 85 -14.06 -8.31 -3.92
C ARG A 85 -14.71 -8.20 -2.55
N VAL A 86 -14.26 -7.23 -1.76
CA VAL A 86 -14.86 -6.92 -0.45
C VAL A 86 -15.80 -5.73 -0.58
N LEU A 87 -16.67 -5.54 0.42
CA LEU A 87 -17.55 -4.38 0.50
C LEU A 87 -16.87 -3.26 1.29
N GLY A 88 -17.47 -2.07 1.22
CA GLY A 88 -16.97 -0.88 1.90
C GLY A 88 -16.12 -0.05 0.96
N ASP A 89 -15.11 0.60 1.53
CA ASP A 89 -14.30 1.58 0.83
C ASP A 89 -13.05 0.95 0.19
N SER A 90 -13.28 -0.06 -0.66
CA SER A 90 -12.24 -0.93 -1.23
C SER A 90 -12.18 -0.89 -2.75
#